data_AF-Q9XYR3-F1
#
_entry.id   AF-Q9XYR3-F1
#
_cell.length_a   1.000
_cell.length_b   1.000
_cell.length_c   1.000
_cell.angle_alpha   90.00
_cell.angle_beta   90.00
_cell.angle_gamma   90.00
#
_symmetry.space_group_name_H-M   'P 1'
#
loop_
_entity.id
_entity.type
_entity.pdbx_description
1 polymer ?
#
loop_
_entity_poly.entity_id
_entity_poly.type
_entity_poly.pdbx_seq_one_letter_code
_entity_poly.pdbx_strand_id
1 'polypeptide(L)'
;PLGERRFRPPEALQSWDGVIDATNRKIGCAQTLFNEILVNGVELTEDCLHLNIWTPTERSQVPVPVLVSFHGGGFSYGSANTEVFSGAALAAKTGLVVVAPNYRLDILGFLDANSTEAP
;
A
#
# COMPACT_ATOMS: atom_id res chain seq x y z
N PRO A 1 7.42 -4.45 -7.57
CA PRO A 1 7.85 -5.00 -8.88
C PRO A 1 9.35 -4.80 -9.08
N LEU A 2 10.09 -5.89 -9.30
CA LEU A 2 11.56 -5.87 -9.31
C LEU A 2 12.11 -6.23 -10.69
N GLY A 3 13.32 -5.75 -11.00
CA GLY A 3 14.06 -6.13 -12.21
C GLY A 3 13.26 -5.86 -13.50
N GLU A 4 13.10 -6.89 -14.34
CA GLU A 4 12.32 -6.83 -15.60
C GLU A 4 10.84 -6.48 -15.42
N ARG A 5 10.33 -6.51 -14.18
CA ARG A 5 8.95 -6.10 -13.84
C ARG A 5 8.88 -4.62 -13.43
N ARG A 6 10.00 -3.92 -13.36
CA ARG A 6 10.05 -2.47 -13.15
C ARG A 6 9.33 -1.81 -14.32
N PHE A 7 8.55 -0.75 -14.04
CA PHE A 7 7.74 0.00 -15.01
C PHE A 7 6.52 -0.74 -15.61
N ARG A 8 6.57 -2.05 -15.79
CA ARG A 8 5.42 -2.83 -16.30
C ARG A 8 4.18 -2.77 -15.40
N PRO A 9 2.96 -3.00 -15.92
CA PRO A 9 1.77 -3.21 -15.09
C PRO A 9 1.99 -4.29 -14.01
N PRO A 10 1.35 -4.17 -12.83
CA PRO A 10 1.46 -5.21 -11.80
C PRO A 10 0.81 -6.50 -12.28
N GLU A 11 1.46 -7.62 -11.99
CA GLU A 11 0.89 -8.96 -12.19
C GLU A 11 0.18 -9.42 -10.92
N ALA A 12 -0.81 -10.31 -11.09
CA ALA A 12 -1.49 -10.93 -9.96
C ALA A 12 -0.49 -11.71 -9.09
N LEU A 13 -0.64 -11.58 -7.77
CA LEU A 13 0.14 -12.37 -6.83
C LEU A 13 -0.16 -13.86 -7.05
N GLN A 14 0.89 -14.66 -7.20
CA GLN A 14 0.77 -16.11 -7.29
C GLN A 14 0.27 -16.65 -5.95
N SER A 15 -0.51 -17.74 -6.01
CA SER A 15 -0.88 -18.49 -4.82
C SER A 15 0.38 -18.94 -4.08
N TRP A 16 0.34 -18.86 -2.75
CA TRP A 16 1.41 -19.33 -1.90
C TRP A 16 0.90 -20.47 -1.01
N ASP A 17 1.82 -21.35 -0.61
CA ASP A 17 1.56 -22.36 0.40
C ASP A 17 1.88 -21.81 1.80
N GLY A 18 1.11 -22.24 2.80
CA GLY A 18 1.34 -21.87 4.19
C GLY A 18 0.74 -20.52 4.61
N VAL A 19 1.27 -19.96 5.69
CA VAL A 19 0.74 -18.75 6.35
C VAL A 19 1.72 -17.60 6.13
N ILE A 20 1.22 -16.48 5.62
CA ILE A 20 1.99 -15.22 5.55
C ILE A 20 1.82 -14.48 6.88
N ASP A 21 2.94 -14.09 7.47
CA ASP A 21 2.95 -13.14 8.58
C ASP A 21 2.65 -11.73 8.05
N ALA A 22 1.42 -11.27 8.28
CA ALA A 22 0.95 -9.94 7.89
C ALA A 22 0.99 -8.92 9.05
N THR A 23 1.86 -9.12 10.06
CA THR A 23 1.95 -8.22 11.22
C THR A 23 2.97 -7.09 11.07
N ASN A 24 3.90 -7.19 10.10
CA ASN A 24 4.92 -6.17 9.87
C ASN A 24 4.38 -4.99 9.04
N ARG A 25 4.44 -3.77 9.59
CA ARG A 25 3.86 -2.54 9.01
C ARG A 25 4.90 -1.54 8.53
N LYS A 26 6.03 -1.99 8.02
CA LYS A 26 7.16 -1.10 7.73
C LYS A 26 7.45 -0.90 6.26
N ILE A 27 6.71 -1.47 5.32
CA ILE A 27 7.08 -1.39 3.90
C ILE A 27 6.39 -0.22 3.19
N GLY A 28 7.16 0.62 2.50
CA GLY A 28 6.68 1.67 1.61
C GLY A 28 7.30 1.55 0.23
N CYS A 29 6.65 2.12 -0.78
CA CYS A 29 7.23 2.13 -2.12
C CYS A 29 8.42 3.08 -2.22
N ALA A 30 9.45 2.64 -2.95
CA ALA A 30 10.61 3.44 -3.28
C ALA A 30 10.17 4.81 -3.83
N GLN A 31 10.72 5.87 -3.23
CA GLN A 31 10.35 7.26 -3.49
C GLN A 31 11.48 8.18 -3.06
N THR A 32 11.56 9.35 -3.69
CA THR A 32 12.52 10.38 -3.29
C THR A 32 12.03 11.06 -2.00
N LEU A 33 12.89 11.10 -0.98
CA LEU A 33 12.56 11.75 0.29
C LEU A 33 12.62 13.27 0.14
N PHE A 34 11.45 13.91 0.07
CA PHE A 34 11.37 15.38 0.14
C PHE A 34 11.37 15.88 1.60
N ASN A 35 10.97 15.02 2.54
CA ASN A 35 10.99 15.24 3.99
C ASN A 35 10.88 13.89 4.72
N GLU A 36 11.90 13.49 5.48
CA GLU A 36 11.92 12.21 6.23
C GLU A 36 10.75 12.05 7.20
N ILE A 37 10.17 13.16 7.68
CA ILE A 37 9.02 13.15 8.60
C ILE A 37 7.81 12.44 7.98
N LEU A 38 7.65 12.51 6.65
CA LEU A 38 6.45 12.00 5.98
C LEU A 38 6.38 10.47 5.88
N VAL A 39 7.53 9.78 5.99
CA VAL A 39 7.62 8.30 5.91
C VAL A 39 8.51 7.73 7.01
N ASN A 40 8.59 8.43 8.14
CA ASN A 40 9.41 8.02 9.28
C ASN A 40 9.04 6.59 9.75
N GLY A 41 10.03 5.73 9.93
CA GLY A 41 9.84 4.34 10.35
C GLY A 41 9.38 3.38 9.25
N VAL A 42 9.27 3.84 8.00
CA VAL A 42 8.96 3.03 6.82
C VAL A 42 10.24 2.71 6.05
N GLU A 43 10.49 1.42 5.85
CA GLU A 43 11.47 0.86 4.93
C GLU A 43 10.98 1.00 3.49
N LEU A 44 11.76 1.71 2.66
CA LEU A 44 11.41 1.98 1.27
C LEU A 44 12.06 0.95 0.35
N THR A 45 11.24 0.28 -0.46
CA THR A 45 11.67 -0.75 -1.40
C THR A 45 10.81 -0.75 -2.66
N GLU A 46 11.30 -1.32 -3.77
CA GLU A 46 10.49 -1.58 -4.96
C GLU A 46 9.55 -2.78 -4.79
N ASP A 47 9.83 -3.66 -3.83
CA ASP A 47 8.96 -4.75 -3.43
C ASP A 47 7.93 -4.27 -2.40
N CYS A 48 7.01 -3.41 -2.87
CA CYS A 48 6.19 -2.59 -1.99
C CYS A 48 4.69 -2.70 -2.23
N LEU A 49 4.24 -3.51 -3.18
CA LEU A 49 2.81 -3.67 -3.53
C LEU A 49 2.08 -4.54 -2.51
N HIS A 50 2.08 -4.05 -1.27
CA HIS A 50 1.38 -4.61 -0.12
C HIS A 50 0.18 -3.73 0.22
N LEU A 51 -0.74 -4.27 1.00
CA LEU A 51 -1.87 -3.54 1.54
C LEU A 51 -2.07 -3.86 3.02
N ASN A 52 -2.67 -2.92 3.72
CA ASN A 52 -3.11 -3.07 5.10
C ASN A 52 -4.61 -3.28 5.14
N ILE A 53 -5.08 -4.13 6.06
CA ILE A 53 -6.50 -4.32 6.35
C ILE A 53 -6.72 -4.12 7.85
N TRP A 54 -7.70 -3.29 8.19
CA TRP A 54 -8.22 -3.18 9.55
C TRP A 54 -9.67 -3.62 9.55
N THR A 55 -10.00 -4.51 10.49
CA THR A 55 -11.35 -4.99 10.74
C THR A 55 -11.74 -4.67 12.18
N PRO A 56 -13.02 -4.45 12.48
CA PRO A 56 -13.50 -4.47 13.86
C PRO A 56 -13.13 -5.79 14.54
N THR A 57 -12.86 -5.74 15.84
CA THR A 57 -12.51 -6.93 16.65
C THR A 57 -13.65 -7.95 16.65
N GLU A 58 -14.89 -7.47 16.74
CA GLU A 58 -16.07 -8.33 16.63
C GLU A 58 -16.41 -8.58 15.17
N ARG A 59 -16.37 -9.85 14.79
CA ARG A 59 -16.73 -10.28 13.44
C ARG A 59 -18.22 -10.12 13.22
N SER A 60 -18.59 -9.25 12.29
CA SER A 60 -19.97 -9.13 11.84
C SER A 60 -20.46 -10.45 11.21
N GLN A 61 -21.70 -10.81 11.51
CA GLN A 61 -22.40 -11.95 10.89
C GLN A 61 -22.91 -11.62 9.48
N VAL A 62 -22.94 -10.33 9.12
CA VAL A 62 -23.37 -9.84 7.82
C VAL A 62 -22.21 -9.08 7.14
N PRO A 63 -22.19 -9.00 5.80
CA PRO A 63 -21.22 -8.17 5.09
C PRO A 63 -21.24 -6.73 5.59
N VAL A 64 -20.06 -6.16 5.81
CA VAL A 64 -19.89 -4.75 6.22
C VAL A 64 -19.30 -3.94 5.05
N PRO A 65 -19.56 -2.63 4.99
CA PRO A 65 -18.96 -1.79 3.95
C PRO A 65 -17.44 -1.73 4.11
N VAL A 66 -16.76 -1.61 2.96
CA VAL A 66 -15.30 -1.54 2.86
C VAL A 66 -14.90 -0.16 2.37
N LEU A 67 -14.06 0.54 3.14
CA LEU A 67 -13.40 1.77 2.71
C LEU A 67 -12.01 1.44 2.20
N VAL A 68 -11.75 1.71 0.92
CA VAL A 68 -10.41 1.60 0.33
C VAL A 68 -9.80 3.00 0.26
N SER A 69 -8.75 3.25 1.04
CA SER A 69 -8.10 4.56 1.18
C SER A 69 -6.73 4.55 0.52
N PHE A 70 -6.57 5.38 -0.50
CA PHE A 70 -5.27 5.60 -1.15
C PHE A 70 -4.60 6.83 -0.54
N HIS A 71 -3.33 6.69 -0.13
CA HIS A 71 -2.58 7.82 0.38
C HIS A 71 -2.34 8.86 -0.74
N GLY A 72 -2.32 10.13 -0.36
CA GLY A 72 -1.92 11.22 -1.25
C GLY A 72 -0.40 11.30 -1.44
N GLY A 73 0.08 12.50 -1.77
CA GLY A 73 1.51 12.78 -1.98
C GLY A 73 1.89 13.02 -3.44
N GLY A 74 0.93 13.50 -4.25
CA GLY A 74 1.17 13.99 -5.60
C GLY A 74 1.74 12.94 -6.57
N PHE A 75 1.48 11.66 -6.31
CA PHE A 75 2.05 10.52 -7.04
C PHE A 75 3.57 10.32 -6.89
N SER A 76 4.24 11.11 -6.04
CA SER A 76 5.70 11.07 -5.88
C SER A 76 6.16 10.57 -4.51
N TYR A 77 5.34 10.72 -3.47
CA TYR A 77 5.66 10.30 -2.11
C TYR A 77 4.43 9.81 -1.34
N GLY A 78 4.64 9.26 -0.15
CA GLY A 78 3.61 8.73 0.75
C GLY A 78 3.68 7.21 0.92
N SER A 79 2.95 6.68 1.89
CA SER A 79 2.85 5.25 2.15
C SER A 79 1.59 4.95 2.95
N ALA A 80 0.97 3.79 2.70
CA ALA A 80 -0.15 3.28 3.50
C ALA A 80 0.26 2.86 4.92
N ASN A 81 1.57 2.83 5.21
CA ASN A 81 2.14 2.44 6.49
C ASN A 81 2.52 3.63 7.40
N THR A 82 2.24 4.86 6.99
CA THR A 82 2.42 6.01 7.89
C THR A 82 1.29 6.07 8.91
N GLU A 83 1.60 6.50 10.14
CA GLU A 83 0.62 6.50 11.24
C GLU A 83 -0.63 7.33 10.94
N VAL A 84 -0.48 8.43 10.20
CA VAL A 84 -1.58 9.32 9.78
C VAL A 84 -2.61 8.60 8.91
N PHE A 85 -2.23 7.53 8.21
CA PHE A 85 -3.14 6.73 7.37
C PHE A 85 -3.61 5.43 8.03
N SER A 86 -3.38 5.27 9.34
CA SER A 86 -3.87 4.09 10.06
C SER A 86 -5.39 4.01 10.08
N GLY A 87 -5.96 2.94 9.50
CA GLY A 87 -7.39 2.65 9.51
C GLY A 87 -7.93 2.18 10.87
N ALA A 88 -7.08 1.99 11.89
CA ALA A 88 -7.45 1.32 13.14
C ALA A 88 -8.57 2.06 13.90
N ALA A 89 -8.42 3.37 14.10
CA ALA A 89 -9.40 4.16 14.84
C ALA A 89 -10.74 4.22 14.10
N LEU A 90 -10.71 4.28 12.76
CA LEU A 90 -11.91 4.35 11.95
C LEU A 90 -12.67 3.02 11.96
N ALA A 91 -11.97 1.90 11.74
CA ALA A 91 -12.57 0.56 11.80
C ALA A 91 -13.20 0.30 13.17
N ALA A 92 -12.49 0.61 14.26
CA ALA A 92 -12.97 0.42 15.62
C ALA A 92 -14.20 1.27 15.97
N LYS A 93 -14.29 2.51 15.45
CA LYS A 93 -15.39 3.43 15.77
C LYS A 93 -16.64 3.24 14.91
N THR A 94 -16.49 2.71 13.70
CA THR A 94 -17.58 2.69 12.70
C THR A 94 -18.08 1.30 12.37
N GLY A 95 -17.33 0.25 12.70
CA GLY A 95 -17.65 -1.11 12.27
C GLY A 95 -17.29 -1.42 10.82
N LEU A 96 -16.65 -0.49 10.11
CA LEU A 96 -16.22 -0.65 8.71
C LEU A 96 -14.91 -1.43 8.61
N VAL A 97 -14.72 -2.12 7.49
CA VAL A 97 -13.38 -2.61 7.10
C VAL A 97 -12.66 -1.48 6.38
N VAL A 98 -11.41 -1.22 6.76
CA VAL A 98 -10.55 -0.25 6.08
C VAL A 98 -9.43 -1.00 5.38
N VAL A 99 -9.21 -0.69 4.11
CA VAL A 99 -8.11 -1.22 3.29
C VAL A 99 -7.26 -0.06 2.83
N ALA A 100 -5.94 -0.15 3.01
CA ALA A 100 -4.99 0.87 2.53
C ALA A 100 -3.86 0.19 1.74
N PRO A 101 -3.89 0.26 0.39
CA PRO A 101 -2.81 -0.27 -0.44
C PRO A 101 -1.67 0.74 -0.61
N ASN A 102 -0.45 0.23 -0.74
CA ASN A 102 0.64 0.95 -1.39
C ASN A 102 0.51 0.86 -2.91
N TYR A 103 0.95 1.90 -3.61
CA TYR A 103 1.11 1.92 -5.06
C TYR A 103 2.48 2.50 -5.40
N ARG A 104 3.03 2.12 -6.57
CA ARG A 104 4.33 2.65 -7.03
C ARG A 104 4.24 4.16 -7.24
N LEU A 105 5.33 4.86 -6.98
CA LEU A 105 5.42 6.31 -6.99
C LEU A 105 6.51 6.78 -7.94
N ASP A 106 6.48 8.08 -8.26
CA ASP A 106 7.49 8.76 -9.06
C ASP A 106 7.71 8.03 -10.41
N ILE A 107 8.92 8.08 -10.95
CA ILE A 107 9.30 7.38 -12.19
C ILE A 107 8.94 5.88 -12.19
N LEU A 108 8.92 5.22 -11.04
CA LEU A 108 8.62 3.78 -10.96
C LEU A 108 7.14 3.47 -11.16
N GLY A 109 6.26 4.43 -10.86
CA GLY A 109 4.81 4.30 -10.98
C GLY A 109 4.19 5.07 -12.14
N PHE A 110 4.86 6.10 -12.67
CA PHE A 110 4.25 7.10 -13.54
C PHE A 110 5.16 7.59 -14.68
N LEU A 111 6.21 6.85 -15.03
CA LEU A 111 7.01 7.14 -16.22
C LEU A 111 6.18 6.91 -17.49
N ASP A 112 5.87 7.98 -18.23
CA ASP A 112 5.37 7.85 -19.59
C ASP A 112 6.55 7.86 -20.58
N ALA A 113 6.82 6.72 -21.19
CA ALA A 113 7.82 6.55 -22.25
C ALA A 113 7.18 6.26 -23.62
N ASN A 114 5.87 6.48 -23.76
CA ASN A 114 5.08 6.13 -24.95
C ASN A 114 5.27 4.65 -25.37
N SER A 115 5.23 3.75 -24.38
CA SER A 115 5.45 2.31 -24.52
C SER A 115 4.56 1.54 -23.54
N THR A 116 4.05 0.37 -23.94
CA THR A 116 3.24 -0.52 -23.08
C THR A 116 4.05 -1.16 -21.95
N GLU A 117 5.38 -1.06 -22.02
CA GLU A 117 6.31 -1.58 -21.02
C GLU A 117 6.55 -0.60 -19.87
N ALA A 118 6.04 0.65 -20.00
CA ALA A 118 6.11 1.69 -18.98
C ALA A 118 4.69 2.06 -18.50
N PRO A 119 4.55 2.65 -17.29
CA PRO A 119 3.27 2.99 -16.70
C PRO A 119 2.41 3.97 -17.51
#